data_AF-A0A1D3RN14-F1
#
_entry.id   AF-A0A1D3RN14-F1
#
_cell.length_a   1.000
_cell.length_b   1.000
_cell.length_c   1.000
_cell.angle_alpha   90.00
_cell.angle_beta   90.00
_cell.angle_gamma   90.00
#
_symmetry.space_group_name_H-M   'P 1'
#
loop_
_entity.id
_entity.type
_entity.pdbx_description
1 polymer ?
#
loop_
_entity_poly.entity_id
_entity_poly.type
_entity_poly.pdbx_seq_one_letter_code
_entity_poly.pdbx_strand_id
1 'polypeptide(L)'
;MDAFLSKNFLIDKSTWLKVKLGDVVIEPKESVKDFAIEQIEHVVGLEHIDSEDIHLRRSATMGNSTTFTKKFATNDVLFGRRRAYLKKAAQAKFSGICSGDITVMRAKADLLPELLPFIINNDKFFDYAVKHSAGSLSPRVKFKDLANYEFKLPPKEQQAKLAELLWAMDEVVEKELRLFNVLRRTTQNIFENRVNEAVGEQAFLSDVLVLKKRKVLYLTIGSAI
;
A
#
# COMPACT_ATOMS: atom_id res chain seq x y z
N MET A 1 -18.33 16.19 -5.15
CA MET A 1 -17.32 15.44 -5.92
C MET A 1 -17.97 14.35 -6.76
N ASP A 2 -18.86 13.52 -6.20
CA ASP A 2 -19.61 12.48 -6.94
C ASP A 2 -20.41 12.99 -8.14
N ALA A 3 -21.07 14.14 -8.01
CA ALA A 3 -21.85 14.74 -9.11
C ALA A 3 -20.98 15.32 -10.25
N PHE A 4 -19.69 15.58 -10.00
CA PHE A 4 -18.74 16.07 -11.01
C PHE A 4 -18.13 14.90 -11.80
N LEU A 5 -17.79 13.81 -11.11
CA LEU A 5 -17.29 12.58 -11.73
C LEU A 5 -18.35 11.89 -12.58
N SER A 6 -19.62 11.89 -12.15
CA SER A 6 -20.73 11.31 -12.92
C SER A 6 -21.07 12.09 -14.19
N LYS A 7 -20.74 13.40 -14.25
CA LYS A 7 -21.08 14.28 -15.38
C LYS A 7 -20.08 14.20 -16.54
N ASN A 8 -18.81 13.84 -16.27
CA ASN A 8 -17.72 13.94 -17.24
C ASN A 8 -17.13 12.58 -17.69
N PHE A 9 -17.48 11.47 -17.03
CA PHE A 9 -17.05 10.12 -17.42
C PHE A 9 -18.27 9.21 -17.63
N LEU A 10 -18.95 9.38 -18.76
CA LEU A 10 -19.99 8.43 -19.21
C LEU A 10 -19.32 7.17 -19.75
N ILE A 11 -18.92 6.27 -18.85
CA ILE A 11 -18.46 4.93 -19.23
C ILE A 11 -19.70 4.06 -19.43
N ASP A 12 -19.90 3.57 -20.64
CA ASP A 12 -20.92 2.56 -20.90
C ASP A 12 -20.52 1.23 -20.26
N LYS A 13 -21.33 0.81 -19.27
CA LYS A 13 -21.17 -0.43 -18.51
C LYS A 13 -22.16 -1.52 -18.92
N SER A 14 -22.93 -1.32 -19.99
CA SER A 14 -23.94 -2.26 -20.48
C SER A 14 -23.33 -3.63 -20.82
N THR A 15 -22.09 -3.65 -21.28
CA THR A 15 -21.35 -4.86 -21.70
C THR A 15 -20.45 -5.44 -20.61
N TRP A 16 -20.47 -4.90 -19.39
CA TRP A 16 -19.62 -5.40 -18.30
C TRP A 16 -20.18 -6.69 -17.71
N LEU A 17 -19.32 -7.69 -17.57
CA LEU A 17 -19.69 -8.99 -17.03
C LEU A 17 -19.52 -9.00 -15.51
N LYS A 18 -20.51 -9.53 -14.80
CA LYS A 18 -20.35 -9.80 -13.36
C LYS A 18 -19.47 -11.05 -13.20
N VAL A 19 -18.35 -10.90 -12.52
CA VAL A 19 -17.38 -11.98 -12.27
C VAL A 19 -17.00 -12.02 -10.79
N LYS A 20 -16.49 -13.17 -10.35
CA LYS A 20 -15.77 -13.30 -9.09
C LYS A 20 -14.28 -13.09 -9.31
N LEU A 21 -13.56 -12.65 -8.28
CA LEU A 21 -12.11 -12.47 -8.33
C LEU A 21 -11.39 -13.76 -8.78
N GLY A 22 -11.81 -14.91 -8.25
CA GLY A 22 -11.24 -16.22 -8.60
C GLY A 22 -11.46 -16.63 -10.05
N ASP A 23 -12.42 -16.03 -10.75
CA ASP A 23 -12.65 -16.30 -12.18
C ASP A 23 -11.50 -15.73 -13.01
N VAL A 24 -10.92 -14.60 -12.59
CA VAL A 24 -9.95 -13.82 -13.38
C VAL A 24 -8.59 -13.59 -12.70
N VAL A 25 -8.41 -14.08 -11.48
CA VAL A 25 -7.15 -14.01 -10.71
C VAL A 25 -6.81 -15.39 -10.14
N ILE A 26 -5.53 -15.71 -10.06
CA ILE A 26 -5.01 -16.90 -9.37
C ILE A 26 -4.04 -16.51 -8.25
N GLU A 27 -3.93 -17.39 -7.25
CA GLU A 27 -2.78 -17.43 -6.34
C GLU A 27 -1.78 -18.47 -6.88
N PRO A 28 -0.67 -18.06 -7.52
CA PRO A 28 0.35 -19.00 -7.95
C PRO A 28 0.96 -19.69 -6.73
N LYS A 29 1.20 -21.00 -6.85
CA LYS A 29 1.79 -21.85 -5.78
C LYS A 29 3.26 -22.14 -6.02
N GLU A 30 3.95 -21.21 -6.68
CA GLU A 30 5.36 -21.31 -7.02
C GLU A 30 6.21 -21.07 -5.77
N SER A 31 7.25 -21.90 -5.57
CA SER A 31 8.16 -21.77 -4.44
C SER A 31 9.59 -22.09 -4.84
N VAL A 32 10.55 -21.31 -4.31
CA VAL A 32 11.99 -21.59 -4.45
C VAL A 32 12.33 -22.87 -3.69
N LYS A 33 13.04 -23.77 -4.36
CA LYS A 33 13.58 -24.99 -3.74
C LYS A 33 15.06 -24.84 -3.40
N ASP A 34 15.80 -24.14 -4.26
CA ASP A 34 17.23 -23.89 -4.10
C ASP A 34 17.54 -22.40 -4.37
N PHE A 35 17.89 -21.69 -3.31
CA PHE A 35 18.18 -20.26 -3.37
C PHE A 35 19.47 -19.94 -4.13
N ALA A 36 20.43 -20.87 -4.18
CA ALA A 36 21.73 -20.65 -4.83
C ALA A 36 21.61 -20.68 -6.35
N ILE A 37 20.67 -21.48 -6.87
CA ILE A 37 20.45 -21.64 -8.32
C ILE A 37 19.55 -20.51 -8.86
N GLU A 38 18.53 -20.12 -8.09
CA GLU A 38 17.48 -19.22 -8.58
C GLU A 38 17.81 -17.72 -8.48
N GLN A 39 19.05 -17.34 -8.07
CA GLN A 39 19.58 -15.96 -8.03
C GLN A 39 18.56 -14.92 -7.55
N ILE A 40 17.95 -15.18 -6.40
CA ILE A 40 16.91 -14.31 -5.85
C ILE A 40 17.56 -13.00 -5.38
N GLU A 41 17.11 -11.87 -5.93
CA GLU A 41 17.60 -10.54 -5.53
C GLU A 41 16.70 -9.89 -4.47
N HIS A 42 15.38 -10.11 -4.58
CA HIS A 42 14.38 -9.41 -3.78
C HIS A 42 13.60 -10.32 -2.84
N VAL A 43 13.57 -9.95 -1.57
CA VAL A 43 12.81 -10.59 -0.49
C VAL A 43 11.80 -9.59 0.08
N VAL A 44 10.51 -9.93 0.06
CA VAL A 44 9.42 -9.03 0.45
C VAL A 44 8.66 -9.57 1.65
N GLY A 45 8.82 -8.90 2.79
CA GLY A 45 7.95 -9.04 3.96
C GLY A 45 6.82 -8.01 3.99
N LEU A 46 5.86 -8.15 4.91
CA LEU A 46 4.75 -7.20 5.04
C LEU A 46 5.19 -5.78 5.43
N GLU A 47 6.33 -5.66 6.09
CA GLU A 47 6.98 -4.41 6.45
C GLU A 47 7.52 -3.63 5.25
N HIS A 48 7.64 -4.29 4.09
CA HIS A 48 8.11 -3.70 2.83
C HIS A 48 6.96 -3.21 1.93
N ILE A 49 5.72 -3.61 2.22
CA ILE A 49 4.53 -3.13 1.50
C ILE A 49 3.96 -1.95 2.29
N ASP A 50 3.91 -0.79 1.65
CA ASP A 50 3.37 0.42 2.24
C ASP A 50 1.83 0.41 2.20
N SER A 51 1.21 1.03 3.20
CA SER A 51 -0.26 1.11 3.30
C SER A 51 -0.78 2.11 2.28
N GLU A 52 -1.84 1.73 1.56
CA GLU A 52 -2.52 2.58 0.57
C GLU A 52 -1.59 3.05 -0.57
N ASP A 53 -0.54 2.28 -0.87
CA ASP A 53 0.40 2.54 -1.96
C ASP A 53 0.43 1.34 -2.91
N ILE A 54 0.05 1.58 -4.17
CA ILE A 54 0.01 0.54 -5.20
C ILE A 54 1.41 0.12 -5.67
N HIS A 55 2.46 0.84 -5.27
CA HIS A 55 3.83 0.58 -5.70
C HIS A 55 4.62 -0.24 -4.69
N LEU A 56 5.22 -1.34 -5.16
CA LEU A 56 6.21 -2.05 -4.35
C LEU A 56 7.55 -1.31 -4.43
N ARG A 57 7.83 -0.48 -3.41
CA ARG A 57 9.04 0.37 -3.39
C ARG A 57 10.23 -0.23 -2.68
N ARG A 58 9.99 -1.19 -1.78
CA ARG A 58 10.99 -1.69 -0.84
C ARG A 58 11.08 -3.20 -0.92
N SER A 59 12.28 -3.72 -0.70
CA SER A 59 12.59 -5.15 -0.55
C SER A 59 13.90 -5.28 0.21
N ALA A 60 14.12 -6.42 0.86
CA ALA A 60 15.42 -6.82 1.35
C ALA A 60 16.19 -7.61 0.29
N THR A 61 17.52 -7.62 0.40
CA THR A 61 18.41 -8.48 -0.41
C THR A 61 18.66 -9.82 0.30
N MET A 62 18.99 -10.87 -0.45
CA MET A 62 19.23 -12.24 0.03
C MET A 62 20.40 -12.45 1.02
N GLY A 63 21.05 -11.39 1.49
CA GLY A 63 22.07 -11.47 2.56
C GLY A 63 21.51 -11.75 3.96
N ASN A 64 20.18 -11.63 4.15
CA ASN A 64 19.50 -12.00 5.39
C ASN A 64 18.95 -13.42 5.25
N SER A 65 19.26 -14.30 6.21
CA SER A 65 18.69 -15.66 6.25
C SER A 65 17.17 -15.61 6.36
N THR A 66 16.47 -15.72 5.23
CA THR A 66 15.01 -15.71 5.15
C THR A 66 14.46 -17.14 5.08
N THR A 67 13.29 -17.36 5.68
CA THR A 67 12.53 -18.61 5.55
C THR A 67 11.49 -18.57 4.45
N PHE A 68 11.42 -17.46 3.71
CA PHE A 68 10.43 -17.25 2.67
C PHE A 68 10.77 -18.06 1.43
N THR A 69 9.80 -18.76 0.89
CA THR A 69 9.99 -19.58 -0.32
C THR A 69 8.98 -19.23 -1.41
N LYS A 70 7.86 -18.58 -1.09
CA LYS A 70 6.79 -18.25 -2.05
C LYS A 70 7.31 -17.25 -3.09
N LYS A 71 7.22 -17.59 -4.38
CA LYS A 71 7.67 -16.74 -5.48
C LYS A 71 6.58 -15.75 -5.91
N PHE A 72 7.02 -14.60 -6.40
CA PHE A 72 6.22 -13.67 -7.18
C PHE A 72 6.99 -13.21 -8.41
N ALA A 73 6.25 -12.78 -9.42
CA ALA A 73 6.78 -12.24 -10.66
C ALA A 73 6.39 -10.77 -10.83
N THR A 74 7.03 -10.11 -11.79
CA THR A 74 6.63 -8.77 -12.24
C THR A 74 5.16 -8.78 -12.65
N ASN A 75 4.45 -7.68 -12.33
CA ASN A 75 3.01 -7.48 -12.50
C ASN A 75 2.08 -8.27 -11.56
N ASP A 76 2.61 -9.16 -10.72
CA ASP A 76 1.80 -9.72 -9.63
C ASP A 76 1.44 -8.63 -8.61
N VAL A 77 0.25 -8.74 -8.01
CA VAL A 77 -0.13 -7.93 -6.85
C VAL A 77 0.15 -8.70 -5.57
N LEU A 78 0.98 -8.12 -4.69
CA LEU A 78 1.31 -8.65 -3.38
C LEU A 78 0.32 -8.11 -2.36
N PHE A 79 -0.64 -8.93 -1.94
CA PHE A 79 -1.68 -8.56 -0.99
C PHE A 79 -1.34 -9.01 0.44
N GLY A 80 -1.38 -8.09 1.39
CA GLY A 80 -1.18 -8.38 2.81
C GLY A 80 -2.36 -9.10 3.42
N ARG A 81 -2.34 -10.44 3.42
CA ARG A 81 -3.45 -11.27 3.94
C ARG A 81 -3.59 -11.25 5.46
N ARG A 82 -2.56 -10.82 6.19
CA ARG A 82 -2.61 -10.60 7.65
C ARG A 82 -2.94 -9.15 7.92
N ARG A 83 -3.97 -8.92 8.76
CA ARG A 83 -4.46 -7.58 9.14
C ARG A 83 -4.83 -6.75 7.90
N ALA A 84 -5.78 -7.25 7.10
CA ALA A 84 -6.22 -6.61 5.86
C ALA A 84 -6.64 -5.13 6.02
N TYR A 85 -7.09 -4.73 7.22
CA TYR A 85 -7.41 -3.34 7.56
C TYR A 85 -6.21 -2.38 7.46
N LEU A 86 -4.97 -2.87 7.39
CA LEU A 86 -3.78 -2.05 7.14
C LEU A 86 -3.65 -1.63 5.67
N LYS A 87 -4.54 -2.12 4.79
CA LYS A 87 -4.61 -1.75 3.38
C LYS A 87 -3.28 -1.86 2.62
N LYS A 88 -2.56 -2.96 2.85
CA LYS A 88 -1.26 -3.22 2.22
C LYS A 88 -1.45 -4.09 0.98
N ALA A 89 -1.37 -3.49 -0.20
CA ALA A 89 -1.33 -4.22 -1.46
C ALA A 89 -0.60 -3.45 -2.56
N ALA A 90 0.41 -4.06 -3.18
CA ALA A 90 1.23 -3.39 -4.17
C ALA A 90 1.53 -4.26 -5.39
N GLN A 91 1.62 -3.66 -6.57
CA GLN A 91 2.08 -4.34 -7.77
C GLN A 91 3.61 -4.45 -7.77
N ALA A 92 4.12 -5.64 -8.08
CA ALA A 92 5.54 -5.92 -8.15
C ALA A 92 6.14 -5.42 -9.48
N LYS A 93 7.18 -4.58 -9.38
CA LYS A 93 7.98 -4.09 -10.53
C LYS A 93 9.17 -4.98 -10.86
N PHE A 94 9.42 -5.99 -10.04
CA PHE A 94 10.50 -6.97 -10.15
C PHE A 94 9.97 -8.32 -9.68
N SER A 95 10.77 -9.37 -9.84
CA SER A 95 10.45 -10.72 -9.37
C SER A 95 11.21 -11.05 -8.08
N GLY A 96 10.73 -11.99 -7.29
CA GLY A 96 11.41 -12.37 -6.04
C GLY A 96 10.62 -13.36 -5.20
N ILE A 97 10.88 -13.35 -3.90
CA ILE A 97 10.18 -14.16 -2.91
C ILE A 97 9.50 -13.32 -1.84
N CYS A 98 8.38 -13.80 -1.30
CA CYS A 98 7.64 -13.07 -0.29
C CYS A 98 7.23 -13.93 0.92
N SER A 99 6.92 -13.25 2.02
CA SER A 99 6.43 -13.86 3.26
C SER A 99 5.16 -14.69 3.06
N GLY A 100 4.96 -15.69 3.91
CA GLY A 100 3.70 -16.46 3.98
C GLY A 100 2.48 -15.64 4.39
N ASP A 101 2.68 -14.46 5.01
CA ASP A 101 1.62 -13.50 5.30
C ASP A 101 1.25 -12.60 4.10
N ILE A 102 1.78 -12.89 2.91
CA ILE A 102 1.44 -12.26 1.63
C ILE A 102 0.74 -13.28 0.72
N THR A 103 -0.35 -12.85 0.09
CA THR A 103 -1.00 -13.55 -1.02
C THR A 103 -0.50 -12.93 -2.32
N VAL A 104 0.10 -13.74 -3.18
CA VAL A 104 0.48 -13.33 -4.54
C VAL A 104 -0.77 -13.46 -5.41
N MET A 105 -1.14 -12.41 -6.11
CA MET A 105 -2.31 -12.37 -6.99
C MET A 105 -1.86 -12.11 -8.41
N ARG A 106 -2.11 -13.06 -9.31
CA ARG A 106 -1.76 -12.97 -10.73
C ARG A 106 -3.01 -12.94 -11.59
N ALA A 107 -3.09 -11.98 -12.51
CA ALA A 107 -4.19 -11.89 -13.46
C ALA A 107 -4.18 -13.09 -14.43
N LYS A 108 -5.37 -13.61 -14.76
CA LYS A 108 -5.58 -14.57 -15.84
C LYS A 108 -5.81 -13.85 -17.17
N ALA A 109 -5.90 -14.61 -18.26
CA ALA A 109 -6.10 -14.11 -19.61
C ALA A 109 -7.21 -13.06 -19.75
N ASP A 110 -8.31 -13.16 -19.00
CA ASP A 110 -9.46 -12.25 -19.10
C ASP A 110 -9.27 -10.90 -18.40
N LEU A 111 -8.28 -10.76 -17.52
CA LEU A 111 -7.95 -9.53 -16.80
C LEU A 111 -6.58 -9.01 -17.23
N LEU A 112 -6.48 -7.73 -17.60
CA LEU A 112 -5.19 -7.10 -17.85
C LEU A 112 -4.43 -6.93 -16.51
N PRO A 113 -3.17 -7.41 -16.39
CA PRO A 113 -2.37 -7.28 -15.18
C PRO A 113 -2.27 -5.84 -14.66
N GLU A 114 -2.27 -4.86 -15.57
CA GLU A 114 -2.17 -3.43 -15.29
C GLU A 114 -3.40 -2.87 -14.56
N LEU A 115 -4.56 -3.54 -14.69
CA LEU A 115 -5.80 -3.14 -14.02
C LEU A 115 -5.95 -3.78 -12.64
N LEU A 116 -5.31 -4.93 -12.41
CA LEU A 116 -5.38 -5.68 -11.16
C LEU A 116 -5.05 -4.83 -9.90
N PRO A 117 -3.99 -4.01 -9.84
CA PRO A 117 -3.69 -3.23 -8.63
C PRO A 117 -4.82 -2.30 -8.22
N PHE A 118 -5.58 -1.74 -9.17
CA PHE A 118 -6.71 -0.85 -8.88
C PHE A 118 -7.98 -1.61 -8.45
N ILE A 119 -8.15 -2.85 -8.92
CA ILE A 119 -9.22 -3.74 -8.45
C ILE A 119 -8.96 -4.18 -7.01
N ILE A 120 -7.69 -4.38 -6.62
CA ILE A 120 -7.32 -4.79 -5.28
C ILE A 120 -7.27 -3.58 -4.32
N ASN A 121 -6.73 -2.44 -4.75
CA ASN A 121 -6.59 -1.23 -3.94
C ASN A 121 -7.85 -0.34 -3.99
N ASN A 122 -8.99 -0.88 -3.56
CA ASN A 122 -10.16 -0.07 -3.25
C ASN A 122 -10.80 -0.49 -1.92
N ASP A 123 -11.54 0.44 -1.32
CA ASP A 123 -12.14 0.23 0.00
C ASP A 123 -13.09 -0.96 0.03
N LYS A 124 -13.89 -1.18 -1.03
CA LYS A 124 -14.83 -2.31 -1.08
C LYS A 124 -14.13 -3.66 -1.03
N PHE A 125 -12.98 -3.78 -1.68
CA PHE A 125 -12.17 -5.00 -1.62
C PHE A 125 -11.57 -5.21 -0.23
N PHE A 126 -11.00 -4.16 0.38
CA PHE A 126 -10.43 -4.26 1.72
C PHE A 126 -11.50 -4.53 2.80
N ASP A 127 -12.66 -3.89 2.72
CA ASP A 127 -13.81 -4.16 3.61
C ASP A 127 -14.26 -5.62 3.49
N TYR A 128 -14.34 -6.14 2.25
CA TYR A 128 -14.62 -7.54 2.01
C TYR A 128 -13.54 -8.43 2.64
N ALA A 129 -12.26 -8.13 2.45
CA ALA A 129 -11.15 -8.90 3.03
C ALA A 129 -11.17 -8.90 4.56
N VAL A 130 -11.50 -7.76 5.18
CA VAL A 130 -11.64 -7.64 6.64
C VAL A 130 -12.81 -8.49 7.13
N LYS A 131 -13.97 -8.39 6.49
CA LYS A 131 -15.17 -9.16 6.85
C LYS A 131 -14.96 -10.68 6.78
N HIS A 132 -14.13 -11.16 5.85
CA HIS A 132 -13.85 -12.58 5.65
C HIS A 132 -12.54 -13.03 6.31
N SER A 133 -11.90 -12.18 7.12
CA SER A 133 -10.73 -12.58 7.89
C SER A 133 -11.09 -13.39 9.13
N ALA A 134 -10.23 -14.31 9.52
CA ALA A 134 -10.40 -15.13 10.73
C ALA A 134 -9.22 -14.96 11.70
N GLY A 135 -9.52 -15.06 13.00
CA GLY A 135 -8.56 -14.90 14.10
C GLY A 135 -8.68 -13.54 14.82
N SER A 136 -8.48 -13.53 16.14
CA SER A 136 -8.69 -12.35 16.99
C SER A 136 -7.53 -11.35 16.95
N LEU A 137 -6.33 -11.74 17.40
CA LEU A 137 -5.18 -10.83 17.54
C LEU A 137 -4.48 -10.47 16.22
N SER A 138 -4.56 -11.36 15.24
CA SER A 138 -3.86 -11.24 13.96
C SER A 138 -4.71 -11.87 12.86
N PRO A 139 -5.84 -11.22 12.52
CA PRO A 139 -6.80 -11.75 11.56
C PRO A 139 -6.13 -11.99 10.22
N ARG A 140 -6.44 -13.14 9.60
CA ARG A 140 -5.94 -13.52 8.28
C ARG A 140 -7.09 -13.92 7.37
N VAL A 141 -7.03 -13.48 6.13
CA VAL A 141 -7.93 -13.96 5.06
C VAL A 141 -7.20 -14.98 4.19
N LYS A 142 -7.92 -15.97 3.64
CA LYS A 142 -7.36 -16.92 2.67
C LYS A 142 -7.77 -16.50 1.27
N PHE A 143 -6.93 -16.78 0.25
CA PHE A 143 -7.27 -16.46 -1.13
C PHE A 143 -8.60 -17.10 -1.57
N LYS A 144 -8.91 -18.31 -1.11
CA LYS A 144 -10.20 -18.97 -1.40
C LYS A 144 -11.43 -18.14 -0.98
N ASP A 145 -11.29 -17.31 0.05
CA ASP A 145 -12.38 -16.46 0.54
C ASP A 145 -12.42 -15.17 -0.31
N LEU A 146 -11.26 -14.55 -0.56
CA LEU A 146 -11.13 -13.40 -1.48
C LEU A 146 -11.58 -13.71 -2.91
N ALA A 147 -11.39 -14.94 -3.37
CA ALA A 147 -11.78 -15.42 -4.68
C ALA A 147 -13.28 -15.26 -4.94
N ASN A 148 -14.11 -15.16 -3.89
CA ASN A 148 -15.56 -14.95 -4.00
C ASN A 148 -15.97 -13.47 -4.07
N TYR A 149 -15.03 -12.52 -4.01
CA TYR A 149 -15.33 -11.10 -4.19
C TYR A 149 -15.89 -10.85 -5.59
N GLU A 150 -17.08 -10.25 -5.68
CA GLU A 150 -17.76 -10.00 -6.94
C GLU A 150 -17.55 -8.56 -7.42
N PHE A 151 -17.28 -8.40 -8.71
CA PHE A 151 -17.21 -7.10 -9.36
C PHE A 151 -17.65 -7.19 -10.82
N LYS A 152 -17.81 -6.03 -11.46
CA LYS A 152 -18.10 -5.97 -12.89
C LYS A 152 -16.79 -5.76 -13.67
N LEU A 153 -16.49 -6.67 -14.58
CA LEU A 153 -15.30 -6.65 -15.42
C LEU A 153 -15.64 -6.02 -16.80
N PRO A 154 -14.92 -4.98 -17.23
CA PRO A 154 -15.08 -4.43 -18.57
C PRO A 154 -14.56 -5.38 -19.66
N PRO A 155 -15.00 -5.22 -20.92
CA PRO A 155 -14.32 -5.81 -22.07
C PRO A 155 -12.85 -5.38 -22.15
N LYS A 156 -11.99 -6.21 -22.77
CA LYS A 156 -10.53 -5.98 -22.83
C LYS A 156 -10.11 -4.60 -23.31
N GLU A 157 -10.75 -4.08 -24.34
CA GLU A 157 -10.46 -2.74 -24.85
C GLU A 157 -10.73 -1.65 -23.79
N GLN A 158 -11.83 -1.77 -23.05
CA GLN A 158 -12.13 -0.85 -21.95
C GLN A 158 -11.21 -1.06 -20.75
N GLN A 159 -10.78 -2.29 -20.45
CA GLN A 159 -9.77 -2.53 -19.42
C GLN A 159 -8.47 -1.78 -19.74
N ALA A 160 -8.02 -1.79 -21.00
CA ALA A 160 -6.81 -1.11 -21.43
C ALA A 160 -6.94 0.42 -21.25
N LYS A 161 -8.04 1.01 -21.73
CA LYS A 161 -8.32 2.45 -21.57
C LYS A 161 -8.39 2.87 -20.09
N LEU A 162 -9.00 2.03 -19.25
CA LEU A 162 -9.09 2.29 -17.81
C LEU A 162 -7.72 2.18 -17.14
N ALA A 163 -6.93 1.16 -17.47
CA ALA A 163 -5.58 1.00 -16.93
C ALA A 163 -4.70 2.21 -17.32
N GLU A 164 -4.72 2.61 -18.59
CA GLU A 164 -4.00 3.79 -19.09
C GLU A 164 -4.39 5.05 -18.31
N LEU A 165 -5.69 5.33 -18.16
CA LEU A 165 -6.16 6.50 -17.42
C LEU A 165 -5.74 6.46 -15.95
N LEU A 166 -5.91 5.32 -15.27
CA LEU A 166 -5.60 5.18 -13.84
C LEU A 166 -4.10 5.31 -13.58
N TRP A 167 -3.26 4.75 -14.45
CA TRP A 167 -1.81 4.92 -14.36
C TRP A 167 -1.37 6.35 -14.70
N ALA A 168 -2.02 7.02 -15.65
CA ALA A 168 -1.73 8.43 -15.92
C ALA A 168 -2.08 9.33 -14.73
N MET A 169 -3.20 9.05 -14.04
CA MET A 169 -3.56 9.74 -12.80
C MET A 169 -2.55 9.47 -11.68
N ASP A 170 -2.17 8.20 -11.51
CA ASP A 170 -1.16 7.81 -10.54
C ASP A 170 0.21 8.46 -10.81
N GLU A 171 0.61 8.58 -12.08
CA GLU A 171 1.86 9.26 -12.46
C GLU A 171 1.88 10.74 -12.04
N VAL A 172 0.73 11.42 -12.13
CA VAL A 172 0.58 12.81 -11.65
C VAL A 172 0.76 12.87 -10.14
N VAL A 173 0.09 11.97 -9.39
CA VAL A 173 0.24 11.88 -7.93
C VAL A 173 1.70 11.61 -7.55
N GLU A 174 2.37 10.68 -8.24
CA GLU A 174 3.78 10.37 -8.01
C GLU A 174 4.70 11.57 -8.28
N LYS A 175 4.43 12.37 -9.32
CA LYS A 175 5.18 13.60 -9.62
C LYS A 175 4.98 14.66 -8.53
N GLU A 176 3.75 14.84 -8.06
CA GLU A 176 3.43 15.78 -6.98
C GLU A 176 4.07 15.38 -5.66
N LEU A 177 4.03 14.09 -5.29
CA LEU A 177 4.69 13.57 -4.10
C LEU A 177 6.21 13.75 -4.16
N ARG A 178 6.82 13.54 -5.34
CA ARG A 178 8.25 13.82 -5.54
C ARG A 178 8.56 15.30 -5.34
N LEU A 179 7.80 16.19 -5.97
CA LEU A 179 7.98 17.64 -5.84
C LEU A 179 7.84 18.09 -4.38
N PHE A 180 6.79 17.65 -3.70
CA PHE A 180 6.55 17.94 -2.30
C PHE A 180 7.72 17.52 -1.42
N ASN A 181 8.26 16.31 -1.64
CA ASN A 181 9.40 15.82 -0.88
C ASN A 181 10.68 16.62 -1.13
N VAL A 182 10.94 17.04 -2.37
CA VAL A 182 12.07 17.91 -2.71
C VAL A 182 11.93 19.26 -2.01
N LEU A 183 10.77 19.92 -2.14
CA LEU A 183 10.51 21.21 -1.49
C LEU A 183 10.68 21.12 0.03
N ARG A 184 10.15 20.08 0.66
CA ARG A 184 10.29 19.85 2.10
C ARG A 184 11.76 19.73 2.52
N ARG A 185 12.57 18.96 1.79
CA ARG A 185 14.00 18.81 2.07
C ARG A 185 14.76 20.12 1.88
N THR A 186 14.47 20.86 0.80
CA THR A 186 15.09 22.16 0.54
C THR A 186 14.78 23.16 1.65
N THR A 187 13.52 23.25 2.10
CA THR A 187 13.14 24.13 3.22
C THR A 187 13.87 23.75 4.50
N GLN A 188 13.96 22.46 4.83
CA GLN A 188 14.69 21.98 6.00
C GLN A 188 16.18 22.36 5.93
N ASN A 189 16.83 22.13 4.79
CA ASN A 189 18.23 22.48 4.59
C ASN A 189 18.47 24.00 4.68
N ILE A 190 17.59 24.81 4.11
CA ILE A 190 17.69 26.28 4.20
C ILE A 190 17.56 26.74 5.66
N PHE A 191 16.63 26.15 6.40
CA PHE A 191 16.45 26.45 7.82
C PHE A 191 17.69 26.08 8.63
N GLU A 192 18.20 24.87 8.47
CA GLU A 192 19.41 24.39 9.14
C GLU A 192 20.62 25.27 8.82
N ASN A 193 20.83 25.61 7.54
CA ASN A 193 21.92 26.50 7.12
C ASN A 193 21.78 27.89 7.75
N ARG A 194 20.58 28.49 7.72
CA ARG A 194 20.34 29.81 8.32
C ARG A 194 20.57 29.82 9.83
N VAL A 195 20.19 28.76 10.53
CA VAL A 195 20.45 28.63 11.98
C VAL A 195 21.93 28.47 12.25
N ASN A 196 22.63 27.67 11.46
CA ASN A 196 24.08 27.44 11.62
C ASN A 196 24.92 28.68 11.28
N GLU A 197 24.47 29.50 10.33
CA GLU A 197 25.11 30.76 9.95
C GLU A 197 24.70 31.94 10.85
N ALA A 198 23.72 31.76 11.73
CA ALA A 198 23.23 32.84 12.59
C ALA A 198 24.31 33.23 13.61
N VAL A 199 24.70 34.50 13.59
CA VAL A 199 25.58 35.10 14.58
C VAL A 199 24.71 35.69 15.69
N GLY A 200 24.91 35.24 16.92
CA GLY A 200 24.17 35.72 18.09
C GLY A 200 24.72 35.16 19.39
N GLU A 201 24.25 35.71 20.51
CA GLU A 201 24.60 35.21 21.84
C GLU A 201 23.77 33.96 22.17
N GLN A 202 24.38 33.02 22.90
CA GLN A 202 23.62 31.91 23.47
C GLN A 202 22.72 32.44 24.59
N ALA A 203 21.44 32.13 24.52
CA ALA A 203 20.46 32.44 25.55
C ALA A 203 19.81 31.15 26.04
N PHE A 204 19.47 31.08 27.33
CA PHE A 204 18.63 29.98 27.80
C PHE A 204 17.22 30.16 27.23
N LEU A 205 16.61 29.06 26.80
CA LEU A 205 15.26 29.08 26.25
C LEU A 205 14.23 29.68 27.24
N SER A 206 14.49 29.56 28.55
CA SER A 206 13.70 30.19 29.62
C SER A 206 13.69 31.71 29.57
N ASP A 207 14.72 32.31 29.00
CA ASP A 207 14.90 33.76 29.00
C ASP A 207 14.20 34.40 27.79
N VAL A 208 13.90 33.59 26.77
CA VAL A 208 13.31 34.05 25.48
C VAL A 208 11.88 33.55 25.27
N LEU A 209 11.44 32.51 25.99
CA LEU A 209 10.07 31.98 25.90
C LEU A 209 9.30 32.10 27.21
N VAL A 210 8.10 32.68 27.15
CA VAL A 210 7.15 32.64 28.26
C VAL A 210 6.31 31.36 28.16
N LEU A 211 6.53 30.43 29.09
CA LEU A 211 5.71 29.22 29.19
C LEU A 211 4.28 29.58 29.60
N LYS A 212 3.32 29.37 28.70
CA LYS A 212 1.89 29.48 29.02
C LYS A 212 1.47 28.29 29.89
N LYS A 213 1.56 28.43 31.22
CA LYS A 213 1.01 27.45 32.17
C LYS A 213 -0.50 27.33 31.94
N ARG A 214 -0.98 26.21 31.38
CA ARG A 214 -2.38 25.81 31.52
C ARG A 214 -2.60 25.43 32.98
N LYS A 215 -3.46 26.16 33.70
CA LYS A 215 -3.97 25.74 35.01
C LYS A 215 -4.71 24.41 34.81
N VAL A 216 -4.10 23.30 35.21
CA VAL A 216 -4.83 22.07 35.52
C VAL A 216 -5.36 22.25 36.95
N LEU A 217 -6.68 22.13 37.11
CA LEU A 217 -7.36 22.17 38.40
C LEU A 217 -6.88 21.03 39.31
N TYR A 218 -6.84 21.34 40.60
CA TYR A 218 -6.27 20.57 41.71
C TYR A 218 -6.75 19.10 41.81
N LEU A 219 -5.82 18.20 42.12
CA LEU A 219 -6.11 16.92 42.76
C LEU A 219 -6.01 17.14 44.28
N THR A 220 -7.14 17.17 44.98
CA THR A 220 -7.13 17.08 46.45
C THR A 220 -7.07 15.61 46.82
N ILE A 221 -5.93 15.16 47.30
CA ILE A 221 -5.81 13.89 48.01
C ILE A 221 -6.36 14.15 49.42
N GLY A 222 -7.65 13.89 49.61
CA GLY A 222 -8.26 13.86 50.93
C GLY A 222 -8.08 12.48 51.54
N SER A 223 -7.11 12.35 52.45
CA SER A 223 -7.05 11.23 53.40
C SER A 223 -8.17 11.36 54.44
N ALA A 224 -9.01 10.34 54.52
CA ALA A 224 -9.80 9.95 55.68
C ALA A 224 -10.16 8.47 55.40
N ILE A 225 -9.78 7.45 56.17
CA ILE A 225 -9.48 7.30 57.60
C ILE A 225 -8.32 6.31 57.73
#